data_AF-A0A3B9G1F1-F1
#
_entry.id   AF-A0A3B9G1F1-F1
#
_cell.length_a   1.000
_cell.length_b   1.000
_cell.length_c   1.000
_cell.angle_alpha   90.00
_cell.angle_beta   90.00
_cell.angle_gamma   90.00
#
_symmetry.space_group_name_H-M   'P 1'
#
loop_
_entity.id
_entity.type
_entity.pdbx_description
1 polymer ?
#
loop_
_entity_poly.entity_id
_entity_poly.type
_entity_poly.pdbx_seq_one_letter_code
_entity_poly.pdbx_strand_id
1 'polypeptide(L)'
;MRNRKWMICLASALVLCGCGKKEEEAPVPSAQAAETPAVSTEPAVNTPDAPVPETPEPEPELITLEEFRESNEAVTGTDLFGVHILELNSGDKHIYGQLYLPTEDKESYPLVIISHGIQGSYYDLVDQAGKCVDAGMAAYIFDYCGGSTYSRSSGDISDMSILTECDDLEFVLNELWQYAFMDRENTYLMGESQGGMVSALLAAERPQDIAGMVLLYPAFNIPDMAREVYVEGQIPEELYAFNVPVGHRYFTDAMYMDAYESIRGY
;
A
#
# COMPACT_ATOMS: atom_id res chain seq x y z
N MET A 1 2.99 20.49 18.27
CA MET A 1 1.93 20.37 17.25
C MET A 1 2.27 21.31 16.10
N ARG A 2 2.65 20.76 14.94
CA ARG A 2 3.08 21.52 13.76
C ARG A 2 2.16 21.10 12.62
N ASN A 3 1.27 21.98 12.18
CA ASN A 3 0.33 21.68 11.10
C ASN A 3 1.11 21.48 9.79
N ARG A 4 1.44 20.22 9.44
CA ARG A 4 1.82 19.86 8.06
C ARG A 4 0.53 19.96 7.22
N LYS A 5 0.59 20.64 6.07
CA LYS A 5 -0.48 20.62 5.07
C LYS A 5 -0.09 19.60 4.02
N TRP A 6 -0.80 18.47 3.95
CA TRP A 6 -0.58 17.49 2.91
C TRP A 6 -1.03 18.03 1.55
N MET A 7 -0.36 17.59 0.48
CA MET A 7 -0.63 18.02 -0.89
C MET A 7 -0.88 16.79 -1.75
N ILE A 8 -2.15 16.47 -1.97
CA ILE A 8 -2.57 15.38 -2.87
C ILE A 8 -2.62 15.93 -4.29
N CYS A 9 -1.73 15.46 -5.16
CA CYS A 9 -1.72 15.77 -6.58
C CYS A 9 -2.46 14.66 -7.36
N LEU A 10 -3.69 14.95 -7.78
CA LEU A 10 -4.49 14.07 -8.64
C LEU A 10 -4.30 14.43 -10.12
N ALA A 11 -3.79 13.49 -10.91
CA ALA A 11 -3.82 13.56 -12.37
C ALA A 11 -5.12 12.95 -12.91
N SER A 12 -5.98 13.77 -13.53
CA SER A 12 -7.36 13.41 -13.86
C SER A 12 -7.52 12.50 -15.08
N ALA A 13 -8.30 11.42 -14.94
CA ALA A 13 -8.87 10.69 -16.06
C ALA A 13 -10.23 11.29 -16.48
N LEU A 14 -10.56 11.26 -17.79
CA LEU A 14 -11.87 11.69 -18.28
C LEU A 14 -12.95 10.63 -17.96
N VAL A 15 -13.99 11.02 -17.23
CA VAL A 15 -15.20 10.21 -17.04
C VAL A 15 -16.34 10.76 -17.91
N LEU A 16 -16.91 9.90 -18.77
CA LEU A 16 -18.11 10.21 -19.55
C LEU A 16 -19.36 9.72 -18.78
N CYS A 17 -20.17 10.65 -18.29
CA CYS A 17 -21.37 10.30 -17.51
C CYS A 17 -22.48 9.66 -18.35
N GLY A 18 -22.96 8.48 -17.91
CA GLY A 18 -24.28 7.95 -18.26
C GLY A 18 -25.33 8.33 -17.21
N CYS A 19 -26.51 8.80 -17.61
CA CYS A 19 -27.56 9.26 -16.69
C CYS A 19 -28.53 8.13 -16.28
N GLY A 20 -28.74 7.89 -14.98
CA GLY A 20 -29.65 6.86 -14.44
C GLY A 20 -30.34 7.28 -13.13
N LYS A 21 -31.55 7.86 -13.27
CA LYS A 21 -32.48 8.41 -12.26
C LYS A 21 -32.53 7.78 -10.84
N LYS A 22 -32.65 8.67 -9.83
CA LYS A 22 -33.16 8.41 -8.45
C LYS A 22 -34.66 8.03 -8.41
N GLU A 23 -35.05 7.33 -7.34
CA GLU A 23 -36.37 7.47 -6.68
C GLU A 23 -36.26 7.41 -5.14
N GLU A 24 -37.26 7.99 -4.46
CA GLU A 24 -37.41 8.27 -3.02
C GLU A 24 -38.94 8.16 -2.67
N GLU A 25 -39.45 7.99 -1.43
CA GLU A 25 -38.98 8.39 -0.09
C GLU A 25 -39.65 7.53 1.05
N ALA A 26 -38.92 7.25 2.15
CA ALA A 26 -39.39 7.43 3.55
C ALA A 26 -40.41 6.42 4.22
N PRO A 27 -40.82 6.57 5.53
CA PRO A 27 -40.21 5.80 6.64
C PRO A 27 -41.17 5.31 7.79
N VAL A 28 -40.59 4.91 8.96
CA VAL A 28 -41.19 4.85 10.36
C VAL A 28 -42.02 3.57 10.71
N PRO A 29 -42.11 3.07 11.98
CA PRO A 29 -41.63 3.57 13.29
C PRO A 29 -40.71 2.67 14.15
N SER A 30 -40.23 3.26 15.25
CA SER A 30 -39.57 2.62 16.40
C SER A 30 -40.54 2.05 17.45
N ALA A 31 -40.04 1.20 18.34
CA ALA A 31 -40.63 0.95 19.66
C ALA A 31 -39.51 0.75 20.72
N GLN A 32 -39.64 1.42 21.87
CA GLN A 32 -38.68 1.36 22.97
C GLN A 32 -39.11 0.41 24.10
N ALA A 33 -38.10 -0.26 24.67
CA ALA A 33 -37.86 -0.51 26.10
C ALA A 33 -38.92 -1.18 27.01
N ALA A 34 -38.43 -2.15 27.78
CA ALA A 34 -38.86 -2.42 29.14
C ALA A 34 -37.64 -2.87 29.98
N GLU A 35 -37.41 -2.22 31.13
CA GLU A 35 -36.31 -2.53 32.06
C GLU A 35 -36.76 -3.42 33.23
N THR A 36 -35.77 -3.78 34.06
CA THR A 36 -35.81 -4.21 35.48
C THR A 36 -35.93 -5.72 35.78
N PRO A 37 -35.38 -6.20 36.93
CA PRO A 37 -34.31 -5.64 37.78
C PRO A 37 -33.10 -6.58 37.99
N ALA A 38 -32.05 -6.05 38.63
CA ALA A 38 -30.78 -6.74 38.87
C ALA A 38 -30.81 -7.77 40.02
N VAL A 39 -29.87 -8.73 39.97
CA VAL A 39 -29.36 -9.46 41.15
C VAL A 39 -27.83 -9.40 41.13
N SER A 40 -27.25 -8.97 42.25
CA SER A 40 -25.81 -8.78 42.44
C SER A 40 -25.15 -10.02 43.06
N THR A 41 -24.06 -10.50 42.44
CA THR A 41 -23.05 -11.34 43.11
C THR A 41 -21.66 -11.00 42.56
N GLU A 42 -20.83 -10.32 43.35
CA GLU A 42 -19.43 -10.04 43.02
C GLU A 42 -18.57 -11.31 43.22
N PRO A 43 -17.76 -11.73 42.24
CA PRO A 43 -16.59 -12.58 42.48
C PRO A 43 -15.36 -11.73 42.81
N ALA A 44 -14.42 -12.30 43.57
CA ALA A 44 -13.28 -11.59 44.12
C ALA A 44 -12.35 -10.98 43.04
N VAL A 45 -11.91 -9.74 43.28
CA VAL A 45 -10.87 -9.07 42.49
C VAL A 45 -9.55 -9.80 42.70
N ASN A 46 -9.09 -10.50 41.68
CA ASN A 46 -7.73 -11.04 41.62
C ASN A 46 -6.83 -9.93 41.05
N THR A 47 -5.94 -9.35 41.86
CA THR A 47 -4.97 -8.36 41.39
C THR A 47 -4.00 -9.02 40.42
N PRO A 48 -3.83 -8.52 39.18
CA PRO A 48 -2.75 -8.98 38.32
C PRO A 48 -1.39 -8.69 38.97
N ASP A 49 -0.45 -9.61 38.83
CA ASP A 49 0.95 -9.30 39.14
C ASP A 49 1.42 -8.11 38.30
N ALA A 50 2.30 -7.27 38.87
CA ALA A 50 2.85 -6.15 38.15
C ALA A 50 3.60 -6.65 36.90
N PRO A 51 3.48 -5.98 35.73
CA PRO A 51 4.21 -6.39 34.55
C PRO A 51 5.71 -6.39 34.86
N VAL A 52 6.35 -7.54 34.61
CA VAL A 52 7.81 -7.62 34.61
C VAL A 52 8.29 -6.65 33.54
N PRO A 53 9.24 -5.75 33.83
CA PRO A 53 9.78 -4.87 32.80
C PRO A 53 10.46 -5.73 31.75
N GLU A 54 9.86 -5.83 30.58
CA GLU A 54 10.50 -6.40 29.40
C GLU A 54 11.74 -5.56 29.12
N THR A 55 12.90 -6.21 29.16
CA THR A 55 14.15 -5.59 28.71
C THR A 55 13.94 -5.30 27.23
N PRO A 56 14.09 -4.05 26.74
CA PRO A 56 13.92 -3.78 25.33
C PRO A 56 14.88 -4.69 24.55
N GLU A 57 14.34 -5.42 23.57
CA GLU A 57 15.16 -6.15 22.62
C GLU A 57 16.10 -5.15 21.92
N PRO A 58 17.36 -5.53 21.63
CA PRO A 58 18.26 -4.62 20.93
C PRO A 58 17.65 -4.25 19.59
N GLU A 59 17.60 -2.95 19.28
CA GLU A 59 17.15 -2.48 17.96
C GLU A 59 18.01 -3.16 16.88
N PRO A 60 17.40 -3.64 15.77
CA PRO A 60 18.14 -4.33 14.72
C PRO A 60 19.20 -3.40 14.12
N GLU A 61 20.39 -3.95 13.86
CA GLU A 61 21.46 -3.20 13.19
C GLU A 61 21.03 -2.88 11.74
N LEU A 62 20.86 -1.59 11.45
CA LEU A 62 20.46 -1.10 10.14
C LEU A 62 21.62 -1.18 9.13
N ILE A 63 21.31 -1.56 7.89
CA ILE A 63 22.28 -1.71 6.81
C ILE A 63 22.77 -0.34 6.35
N THR A 64 24.08 -0.11 6.37
CA THR A 64 24.68 1.17 5.93
C THR A 64 24.74 1.29 4.41
N LEU A 65 24.97 2.53 3.92
CA LEU A 65 25.16 2.80 2.49
C LEU A 65 26.41 2.12 1.92
N GLU A 66 27.45 1.97 2.75
CA GLU A 66 28.71 1.30 2.38
C GLU A 66 28.47 -0.20 2.20
N GLU A 67 27.91 -0.87 3.22
CA GLU A 67 27.57 -2.31 3.16
C GLU A 67 26.59 -2.63 2.02
N PHE A 68 25.59 -1.77 1.79
CA PHE A 68 24.68 -1.92 0.65
C PHE A 68 25.43 -1.89 -0.69
N ARG A 69 26.31 -0.91 -0.91
CA ARG A 69 27.07 -0.76 -2.16
C ARG A 69 28.16 -1.83 -2.34
N GLU A 70 28.72 -2.38 -1.26
CA GLU A 70 29.63 -3.53 -1.32
C GLU A 70 28.92 -4.83 -1.73
N SER A 71 27.65 -4.99 -1.33
CA SER A 71 26.86 -6.21 -1.59
C SER A 71 25.96 -6.14 -2.83
N ASN A 72 25.61 -4.95 -3.32
CA ASN A 72 24.67 -4.73 -4.43
C ASN A 72 25.33 -3.89 -5.53
N GLU A 73 25.99 -4.55 -6.50
CA GLU A 73 26.53 -3.87 -7.69
C GLU A 73 25.42 -3.20 -8.51
N ALA A 74 25.68 -1.99 -9.01
CA ALA A 74 24.74 -1.30 -9.90
C ALA A 74 24.69 -2.01 -11.27
N VAL A 75 23.51 -2.49 -11.66
CA VAL A 75 23.31 -3.20 -12.94
C VAL A 75 23.22 -2.26 -14.14
N THR A 76 22.90 -0.98 -13.89
CA THR A 76 23.00 0.13 -14.84
C THR A 76 23.04 1.45 -14.06
N GLY A 77 23.24 2.57 -14.74
CA GLY A 77 23.26 3.88 -14.11
C GLY A 77 23.77 4.99 -15.02
N THR A 78 23.95 6.16 -14.42
CA THR A 78 24.56 7.36 -14.99
C THR A 78 25.53 7.97 -13.97
N ASP A 79 26.21 9.06 -14.32
CA ASP A 79 26.99 9.83 -13.36
C ASP A 79 26.14 10.40 -12.19
N LEU A 80 24.80 10.42 -12.32
CA LEU A 80 23.85 10.97 -11.33
C LEU A 80 23.24 9.91 -10.40
N PHE A 81 23.07 8.66 -10.85
CA PHE A 81 22.44 7.59 -10.08
C PHE A 81 22.88 6.19 -10.52
N GLY A 82 22.93 5.26 -9.57
CA GLY A 82 23.00 3.82 -9.81
C GLY A 82 21.61 3.18 -9.76
N VAL A 83 21.41 2.11 -10.53
CA VAL A 83 20.25 1.23 -10.44
C VAL A 83 20.73 -0.13 -9.95
N HIS A 84 20.21 -0.55 -8.81
CA HIS A 84 20.57 -1.79 -8.14
C HIS A 84 19.35 -2.73 -8.19
N ILE A 85 19.54 -4.00 -8.52
CA ILE A 85 18.50 -5.01 -8.29
C ILE A 85 18.45 -5.22 -6.77
N LEU A 86 17.27 -5.11 -6.19
CA LEU A 86 17.05 -5.27 -4.76
C LEU A 86 15.79 -6.13 -4.53
N GLU A 87 16.03 -7.38 -4.17
CA GLU A 87 15.02 -8.41 -3.91
C GLU A 87 14.78 -8.50 -2.39
N LEU A 88 13.54 -8.26 -1.95
CA LEU A 88 13.16 -8.22 -0.54
C LEU A 88 12.47 -9.53 -0.16
N ASN A 89 12.90 -10.16 0.94
CA ASN A 89 12.60 -11.57 1.22
C ASN A 89 12.23 -11.79 2.69
N SER A 90 11.08 -12.42 2.95
CA SER A 90 10.68 -12.84 4.30
C SER A 90 9.83 -14.10 4.28
N GLY A 91 10.38 -15.21 4.79
CA GLY A 91 9.77 -16.54 4.68
C GLY A 91 9.59 -16.94 3.21
N ASP A 92 8.35 -17.22 2.82
CA ASP A 92 7.98 -17.54 1.44
C ASP A 92 7.61 -16.30 0.58
N LYS A 93 7.60 -15.09 1.17
CA LYS A 93 7.37 -13.84 0.43
C LYS A 93 8.68 -13.37 -0.20
N HIS A 94 8.65 -13.16 -1.51
CA HIS A 94 9.72 -12.56 -2.31
C HIS A 94 9.15 -11.42 -3.17
N ILE A 95 9.70 -10.22 -3.00
CA ILE A 95 9.42 -9.06 -3.85
C ILE A 95 10.64 -8.78 -4.72
N TYR A 96 10.48 -8.85 -6.04
CA TYR A 96 11.46 -8.37 -7.00
C TYR A 96 11.33 -6.86 -7.18
N GLY A 97 12.45 -6.14 -7.13
CA GLY A 97 12.47 -4.72 -7.47
C GLY A 97 13.84 -4.17 -7.83
N GLN A 98 13.86 -2.86 -8.08
CA GLN A 98 15.06 -2.09 -8.39
C GLN A 98 15.08 -0.81 -7.56
N LEU A 99 16.20 -0.59 -6.87
CA LEU A 99 16.49 0.64 -6.16
C LEU A 99 17.31 1.57 -7.06
N TYR A 100 16.74 2.75 -7.33
CA TYR A 100 17.38 3.86 -8.00
C TYR A 100 17.94 4.78 -6.91
N LEU A 101 19.26 4.93 -6.88
CA LEU A 101 19.99 5.58 -5.78
C LEU A 101 20.94 6.64 -6.33
N PRO A 102 20.87 7.91 -5.86
CA PRO A 102 21.81 8.94 -6.30
C PRO A 102 23.28 8.57 -6.02
N THR A 103 24.18 8.99 -6.91
CA THR A 103 25.64 8.78 -6.75
C THR A 103 26.27 9.72 -5.72
N GLU A 104 25.65 10.87 -5.47
CA GLU A 104 26.11 11.85 -4.47
C GLU A 104 26.00 11.27 -3.06
N ASP A 105 27.12 11.13 -2.35
CA ASP A 105 27.17 10.60 -0.99
C ASP A 105 26.45 11.54 0.01
N LYS A 106 25.36 11.01 0.59
CA LYS A 106 24.59 11.65 1.66
C LYS A 106 24.39 10.67 2.81
N GLU A 107 24.14 11.21 4.00
CA GLU A 107 23.78 10.43 5.19
C GLU A 107 22.48 9.64 4.94
N SER A 108 21.49 10.28 4.31
CA SER A 108 20.26 9.64 3.86
C SER A 108 19.64 10.36 2.66
N TYR A 109 18.67 9.69 2.01
CA TYR A 109 17.92 10.19 0.86
C TYR A 109 16.41 10.11 1.16
N PRO A 110 15.60 11.14 0.80
CA PRO A 110 14.15 11.00 0.71
C PRO A 110 13.79 9.82 -0.18
N LEU A 111 12.81 9.02 0.23
CA LEU A 111 12.42 7.78 -0.46
C LEU A 111 11.09 7.95 -1.20
N VAL A 112 11.00 7.48 -2.43
CA VAL A 112 9.74 7.28 -3.15
C VAL A 112 9.56 5.80 -3.45
N ILE A 113 8.51 5.18 -2.92
CA ILE A 113 8.10 3.83 -3.30
C ILE A 113 7.03 3.97 -4.38
N ILE A 114 7.21 3.30 -5.52
CA ILE A 114 6.36 3.48 -6.71
C ILE A 114 5.66 2.17 -7.06
N SER A 115 4.32 2.22 -7.05
CA SER A 115 3.40 1.09 -7.25
C SER A 115 2.79 1.06 -8.65
N HIS A 116 2.89 -0.08 -9.33
CA HIS A 116 2.30 -0.25 -10.67
C HIS A 116 0.78 -0.51 -10.60
N GLY A 117 0.09 -0.33 -11.74
CA GLY A 117 -1.32 -0.72 -11.87
C GLY A 117 -1.50 -2.23 -12.05
N ILE A 118 -2.74 -2.71 -12.03
CA ILE A 118 -3.08 -4.12 -12.29
C ILE A 118 -2.43 -4.61 -13.60
N GLN A 119 -1.86 -5.82 -13.59
CA GLN A 119 -1.14 -6.43 -14.71
C GLN A 119 0.15 -5.68 -15.12
N GLY A 120 0.58 -4.66 -14.39
CA GLY A 120 1.86 -3.95 -14.60
C GLY A 120 3.09 -4.70 -14.06
N SER A 121 4.23 -4.01 -14.09
CA SER A 121 5.48 -4.42 -13.45
C SER A 121 6.34 -3.20 -13.10
N TYR A 122 7.44 -3.42 -12.39
CA TYR A 122 8.49 -2.42 -12.14
C TYR A 122 8.94 -1.72 -13.44
N TYR A 123 8.91 -2.41 -14.58
CA TYR A 123 9.39 -1.87 -15.86
C TYR A 123 8.57 -0.67 -16.36
N ASP A 124 7.27 -0.63 -16.03
CA ASP A 124 6.35 0.45 -16.43
C ASP A 124 6.64 1.77 -15.68
N LEU A 125 7.49 1.72 -14.64
CA LEU A 125 7.76 2.80 -13.69
C LEU A 125 9.18 3.38 -13.79
N VAL A 126 10.01 2.88 -14.72
CA VAL A 126 11.42 3.30 -14.90
C VAL A 126 11.54 4.81 -15.13
N ASP A 127 10.62 5.37 -15.91
CA ASP A 127 10.55 6.80 -16.24
C ASP A 127 10.19 7.68 -15.03
N GLN A 128 9.48 7.12 -14.04
CA GLN A 128 9.00 7.76 -12.83
C GLN A 128 10.11 7.71 -11.77
N ALA A 129 10.78 6.56 -11.64
CA ALA A 129 11.98 6.39 -10.81
C ALA A 129 13.12 7.33 -11.24
N GLY A 130 13.40 7.43 -12.54
CA GLY A 130 14.40 8.36 -13.10
C GLY A 130 14.14 9.82 -12.71
N LYS A 131 12.89 10.27 -12.77
CA LYS A 131 12.50 11.64 -12.36
C LYS A 131 12.67 11.88 -10.85
N CYS A 132 12.57 10.83 -10.03
CA CYS A 132 12.77 10.92 -8.58
C CYS A 132 14.27 11.06 -8.22
N VAL A 133 15.16 10.29 -8.87
CA VAL A 133 16.62 10.47 -8.68
C VAL A 133 17.14 11.78 -9.26
N ASP A 134 16.58 12.28 -10.37
CA ASP A 134 16.87 13.63 -10.88
C ASP A 134 16.47 14.73 -9.87
N ALA A 135 15.49 14.46 -9.00
CA ALA A 135 15.10 15.33 -7.89
C ALA A 135 15.92 15.09 -6.60
N GLY A 136 16.90 14.18 -6.62
CA GLY A 136 17.77 13.85 -5.48
C GLY A 136 17.15 12.89 -4.46
N MET A 137 16.09 12.16 -4.83
CA MET A 137 15.41 11.18 -4.00
C MET A 137 15.83 9.76 -4.39
N ALA A 138 15.92 8.83 -3.44
CA ALA A 138 15.95 7.41 -3.75
C ALA A 138 14.57 6.96 -4.23
N ALA A 139 14.50 6.04 -5.19
CA ALA A 139 13.24 5.50 -5.69
C ALA A 139 13.26 3.98 -5.81
N TYR A 140 12.23 3.31 -5.30
CA TYR A 140 12.07 1.86 -5.41
C TYR A 140 10.87 1.52 -6.30
N ILE A 141 11.13 0.77 -7.36
CA ILE A 141 10.13 0.20 -8.27
C ILE A 141 10.17 -1.32 -8.13
N PHE A 142 9.00 -1.96 -8.05
CA PHE A 142 8.91 -3.38 -7.71
C PHE A 142 7.72 -4.03 -8.38
N ASP A 143 7.69 -5.36 -8.39
CA ASP A 143 6.53 -6.15 -8.80
C ASP A 143 5.72 -6.56 -7.56
N TYR A 144 4.40 -6.40 -7.59
CA TYR A 144 3.52 -6.99 -6.57
C TYR A 144 3.49 -8.52 -6.64
N CYS A 145 3.25 -9.19 -5.51
CA CYS A 145 3.05 -10.64 -5.49
C CYS A 145 1.80 -10.99 -6.30
N GLY A 146 1.97 -11.79 -7.36
CA GLY A 146 0.89 -12.07 -8.32
C GLY A 146 0.37 -10.84 -9.10
N GLY A 147 0.99 -9.66 -8.99
CA GLY A 147 0.47 -8.41 -9.58
C GLY A 147 0.29 -8.40 -11.10
N SER A 148 0.93 -9.35 -11.80
CA SER A 148 0.74 -9.60 -13.23
C SER A 148 1.15 -11.02 -13.60
N THR A 149 0.68 -11.50 -14.77
CA THR A 149 1.06 -12.82 -15.32
C THR A 149 2.55 -12.95 -15.68
N TYR A 150 3.33 -11.88 -15.50
CA TYR A 150 4.78 -11.81 -15.73
C TYR A 150 5.53 -11.17 -14.56
N SER A 151 4.88 -11.05 -13.39
CA SER A 151 5.51 -10.61 -12.15
C SER A 151 6.70 -11.51 -11.83
N ARG A 152 7.79 -10.89 -11.36
CA ARG A 152 8.99 -11.57 -10.89
C ARG A 152 8.97 -11.86 -9.38
N SER A 153 7.99 -11.31 -8.68
CA SER A 153 7.71 -11.58 -7.26
C SER A 153 7.02 -12.93 -7.07
N SER A 154 6.91 -13.39 -5.82
CA SER A 154 6.17 -14.63 -5.48
C SER A 154 4.65 -14.50 -5.69
N GLY A 155 3.92 -15.61 -5.57
CA GLY A 155 2.45 -15.63 -5.67
C GLY A 155 1.91 -15.81 -7.10
N ASP A 156 0.61 -16.06 -7.20
CA ASP A 156 -0.13 -16.24 -8.46
C ASP A 156 -1.13 -15.08 -8.63
N ILE A 157 -1.43 -14.71 -9.87
CA ILE A 157 -2.41 -13.65 -10.18
C ILE A 157 -3.84 -14.00 -9.76
N SER A 158 -4.14 -15.29 -9.62
CA SER A 158 -5.39 -15.78 -9.06
C SER A 158 -5.52 -15.51 -7.54
N ASP A 159 -4.42 -15.40 -6.81
CA ASP A 159 -4.41 -15.10 -5.37
C ASP A 159 -4.38 -13.60 -5.04
N MET A 160 -4.11 -12.74 -6.03
CA MET A 160 -3.94 -11.30 -5.87
C MET A 160 -5.27 -10.57 -5.62
N SER A 161 -5.24 -9.60 -4.70
CA SER A 161 -6.27 -8.60 -4.46
C SER A 161 -5.66 -7.25 -4.10
N ILE A 162 -6.50 -6.20 -4.04
CA ILE A 162 -6.07 -4.88 -3.54
C ILE A 162 -5.47 -4.99 -2.12
N LEU A 163 -6.03 -5.87 -1.27
CA LEU A 163 -5.53 -6.05 0.10
C LEU A 163 -4.19 -6.78 0.15
N THR A 164 -3.95 -7.78 -0.73
CA THR A 164 -2.61 -8.40 -0.80
C THR A 164 -1.55 -7.43 -1.29
N GLU A 165 -1.91 -6.53 -2.21
CA GLU A 165 -0.99 -5.47 -2.65
C GLU A 165 -0.76 -4.41 -1.55
N CYS A 166 -1.72 -4.18 -0.64
CA CYS A 166 -1.48 -3.41 0.58
C CYS A 166 -0.47 -4.11 1.51
N ASP A 167 -0.64 -5.42 1.77
CA ASP A 167 0.29 -6.23 2.57
C ASP A 167 1.72 -6.20 1.97
N ASP A 168 1.83 -6.27 0.64
CA ASP A 168 3.10 -6.17 -0.09
C ASP A 168 3.74 -4.79 0.01
N LEU A 169 2.97 -3.71 -0.16
CA LEU A 169 3.51 -2.35 -0.08
C LEU A 169 3.94 -2.00 1.36
N GLU A 170 3.22 -2.49 2.37
CA GLU A 170 3.66 -2.39 3.77
C GLU A 170 4.95 -3.18 4.01
N PHE A 171 5.05 -4.40 3.50
CA PHE A 171 6.28 -5.19 3.57
C PHE A 171 7.47 -4.44 2.94
N VAL A 172 7.30 -3.94 1.71
CA VAL A 172 8.32 -3.14 1.00
C VAL A 172 8.74 -1.90 1.81
N LEU A 173 7.79 -1.17 2.40
CA LEU A 173 8.08 -0.02 3.26
C LEU A 173 8.94 -0.40 4.47
N ASN A 174 8.56 -1.46 5.19
CA ASN A 174 9.25 -1.89 6.40
C ASN A 174 10.67 -2.44 6.11
N GLU A 175 10.84 -3.16 5.00
CA GLU A 175 12.14 -3.69 4.55
C GLU A 175 13.07 -2.57 4.06
N LEU A 176 12.58 -1.61 3.26
CA LEU A 176 13.39 -0.46 2.83
C LEU A 176 13.85 0.40 4.01
N TRP A 177 13.11 0.41 5.12
CA TRP A 177 13.50 1.08 6.35
C TRP A 177 14.56 0.33 7.19
N GLN A 178 14.99 -0.87 6.79
CA GLN A 178 16.17 -1.52 7.36
C GLN A 178 17.49 -0.92 6.84
N TYR A 179 17.43 -0.10 5.78
CA TYR A 179 18.58 0.62 5.24
C TYR A 179 18.73 2.00 5.89
N ALA A 180 19.83 2.22 6.62
CA ALA A 180 20.09 3.43 7.41
C ALA A 180 20.11 4.73 6.58
N PHE A 181 20.32 4.62 5.26
CA PHE A 181 20.35 5.74 4.32
C PHE A 181 18.98 6.10 3.72
N MET A 182 17.89 5.47 4.16
CA MET A 182 16.53 5.89 3.79
C MET A 182 15.99 6.90 4.80
N ASP A 183 15.63 8.10 4.34
CA ASP A 183 15.01 9.13 5.18
C ASP A 183 13.54 8.79 5.46
N ARG A 184 13.32 8.14 6.60
CA ARG A 184 11.99 7.71 7.07
C ARG A 184 11.00 8.88 7.23
N GLU A 185 11.47 10.07 7.61
CA GLU A 185 10.63 11.28 7.78
C GLU A 185 10.20 11.90 6.44
N ASN A 186 10.87 11.53 5.34
CA ASN A 186 10.62 11.97 3.97
C ASN A 186 10.43 10.76 3.04
N THR A 187 9.63 9.78 3.48
CA THR A 187 9.14 8.67 2.64
C THR A 187 7.82 9.02 1.97
N TYR A 188 7.70 8.80 0.67
CA TYR A 188 6.55 9.14 -0.17
C TYR A 188 6.07 7.92 -0.96
N LEU A 189 4.77 7.88 -1.28
CA LEU A 189 4.21 6.85 -2.16
C LEU A 189 3.79 7.47 -3.50
N MET A 190 4.08 6.79 -4.60
CA MET A 190 3.55 7.12 -5.92
C MET A 190 2.86 5.89 -6.49
N GLY A 191 1.67 6.05 -7.06
CA GLY A 191 0.93 4.89 -7.56
C GLY A 191 0.07 5.18 -8.77
N GLU A 192 0.05 4.22 -9.69
CA GLU A 192 -0.75 4.26 -10.91
C GLU A 192 -1.97 3.34 -10.81
N SER A 193 -3.15 3.82 -11.18
CA SER A 193 -4.37 3.00 -11.25
C SER A 193 -4.61 2.22 -9.94
N GLN A 194 -4.56 0.89 -9.95
CA GLN A 194 -4.65 0.04 -8.76
C GLN A 194 -3.54 0.34 -7.73
N GLY A 195 -2.28 0.46 -8.14
CA GLY A 195 -1.18 0.87 -7.25
C GLY A 195 -1.40 2.26 -6.63
N GLY A 196 -2.13 3.14 -7.31
CA GLY A 196 -2.58 4.42 -6.76
C GLY A 196 -3.66 4.28 -5.68
N MET A 197 -4.53 3.29 -5.81
CA MET A 197 -5.49 2.93 -4.76
C MET A 197 -4.79 2.29 -3.55
N VAL A 198 -3.89 1.33 -3.79
CA VAL A 198 -3.08 0.65 -2.76
C VAL A 198 -2.21 1.66 -1.98
N SER A 199 -1.53 2.56 -2.67
CA SER A 199 -0.74 3.64 -2.05
C SER A 199 -1.58 4.52 -1.10
N ALA A 200 -2.82 4.85 -1.51
CA ALA A 200 -3.71 5.69 -0.72
C ALA A 200 -4.24 4.99 0.54
N LEU A 201 -4.51 3.69 0.44
CA LEU A 201 -4.93 2.86 1.58
C LEU A 201 -3.81 2.77 2.62
N LEU A 202 -2.59 2.39 2.21
CA LEU A 202 -1.46 2.29 3.14
C LEU A 202 -1.12 3.63 3.81
N ALA A 203 -1.16 4.74 3.06
CA ALA A 203 -0.92 6.06 3.63
C ALA A 203 -1.97 6.43 4.69
N ALA A 204 -3.23 6.08 4.47
CA ALA A 204 -4.31 6.33 5.42
C ALA A 204 -4.21 5.45 6.69
N GLU A 205 -3.70 4.22 6.56
CA GLU A 205 -3.39 3.32 7.67
C GLU A 205 -2.15 3.76 8.45
N ARG A 206 -1.15 4.36 7.77
CA ARG A 206 0.12 4.81 8.35
C ARG A 206 0.36 6.33 8.18
N PRO A 207 -0.53 7.20 8.72
CA PRO A 207 -0.54 8.63 8.42
C PRO A 207 0.57 9.46 9.10
N GLN A 208 1.39 8.85 9.96
CA GLN A 208 2.60 9.48 10.50
C GLN A 208 3.87 9.12 9.70
N ASP A 209 3.81 8.02 8.93
CA ASP A 209 4.97 7.39 8.28
C ASP A 209 5.16 7.89 6.84
N ILE A 210 4.05 8.25 6.17
CA ILE A 210 4.06 8.72 4.79
C ILE A 210 4.00 10.25 4.75
N ALA A 211 5.02 10.87 4.14
CA ALA A 211 5.18 12.32 4.01
C ALA A 211 4.38 12.95 2.85
N GLY A 212 3.76 12.14 2.00
CA GLY A 212 2.87 12.57 0.94
C GLY A 212 2.70 11.52 -0.16
N MET A 213 1.80 11.82 -1.11
CA MET A 213 1.46 10.91 -2.20
C MET A 213 1.36 11.60 -3.56
N VAL A 214 1.71 10.87 -4.62
CA VAL A 214 1.45 11.23 -6.01
C VAL A 214 0.56 10.16 -6.64
N LEU A 215 -0.71 10.49 -6.90
CA LEU A 215 -1.71 9.53 -7.36
C LEU A 215 -2.06 9.77 -8.83
N LEU A 216 -1.65 8.84 -9.68
CA LEU A 216 -1.88 8.87 -11.12
C LEU A 216 -3.12 8.03 -11.41
N TYR A 217 -4.23 8.70 -11.77
CA TYR A 217 -5.53 8.08 -12.09
C TYR A 217 -5.94 6.93 -11.14
N PRO A 218 -5.95 7.13 -9.81
CA PRO A 218 -6.13 6.06 -8.83
C PRO A 218 -7.50 5.38 -8.99
N ALA A 219 -7.50 4.04 -8.98
CA ALA A 219 -8.65 3.21 -9.32
C ALA A 219 -9.65 3.03 -8.17
N PHE A 220 -9.98 4.10 -7.44
CA PHE A 220 -10.90 4.10 -6.29
C PHE A 220 -12.32 3.56 -6.59
N ASN A 221 -12.66 3.38 -7.87
CA ASN A 221 -13.93 2.83 -8.33
C ASN A 221 -14.00 1.29 -8.39
N ILE A 222 -12.91 0.56 -8.07
CA ILE A 222 -12.92 -0.92 -8.09
C ILE A 222 -13.96 -1.51 -7.13
N PRO A 223 -14.15 -1.02 -5.88
CA PRO A 223 -15.20 -1.52 -4.98
C PRO A 223 -16.62 -1.35 -5.51
N ASP A 224 -16.91 -0.21 -6.16
CA ASP A 224 -18.23 0.04 -6.74
C ASP A 224 -18.46 -0.83 -7.97
N MET A 225 -17.44 -1.03 -8.81
CA MET A 225 -17.49 -1.99 -9.92
C MET A 225 -17.77 -3.41 -9.43
N ALA A 226 -17.17 -3.84 -8.31
CA ALA A 226 -17.41 -5.15 -7.72
C ALA A 226 -18.90 -5.33 -7.33
N ARG A 227 -19.52 -4.28 -6.76
CA ARG A 227 -20.94 -4.25 -6.36
C ARG A 227 -21.91 -4.12 -7.53
N GLU A 228 -21.52 -3.45 -8.60
CA GLU A 228 -22.33 -3.33 -9.82
C GLU A 228 -22.40 -4.65 -10.59
N VAL A 229 -21.32 -5.43 -10.59
CA VAL A 229 -21.21 -6.67 -11.39
C VAL A 229 -21.65 -7.92 -10.62
N TYR A 230 -21.38 -8.00 -9.32
CA TYR A 230 -21.61 -9.21 -8.51
C TYR A 230 -22.53 -8.97 -7.31
N VAL A 231 -23.33 -10.00 -7.00
CA VAL A 231 -24.07 -10.09 -5.74
C VAL A 231 -23.18 -10.72 -4.68
N GLU A 232 -23.30 -10.27 -3.44
CA GLU A 232 -22.61 -10.82 -2.28
C GLU A 232 -22.77 -12.35 -2.20
N GLY A 233 -21.65 -13.06 -2.03
CA GLY A 233 -21.62 -14.53 -2.01
C GLY A 233 -21.89 -15.23 -3.36
N GLN A 234 -21.94 -14.50 -4.47
CA GLN A 234 -22.15 -15.04 -5.83
C GLN A 234 -21.02 -14.70 -6.80
N ILE A 235 -19.83 -14.37 -6.29
CA ILE A 235 -18.62 -14.11 -7.06
C ILE A 235 -18.05 -15.46 -7.55
N PRO A 236 -17.81 -15.67 -8.86
CA PRO A 236 -17.15 -16.88 -9.39
C PRO A 236 -15.71 -17.08 -8.90
N GLU A 237 -15.15 -18.27 -9.15
CA GLU A 237 -13.76 -18.63 -8.78
C GLU A 237 -12.71 -17.99 -9.71
N GLU A 238 -12.94 -18.01 -11.02
CA GLU A 238 -12.06 -17.43 -12.05
C GLU A 238 -12.80 -16.28 -12.75
N LEU A 239 -12.16 -15.11 -12.84
CA LEU A 239 -12.77 -13.86 -13.25
C LEU A 239 -11.82 -13.00 -14.10
N TYR A 240 -12.37 -11.91 -14.65
CA TYR A 240 -11.58 -10.92 -15.37
C TYR A 240 -11.83 -9.52 -14.82
N ALA A 241 -10.78 -8.84 -14.38
CA ALA A 241 -10.77 -7.42 -14.07
C ALA A 241 -9.95 -6.71 -15.16
N PHE A 242 -10.53 -5.77 -15.91
CA PHE A 242 -9.81 -5.03 -16.98
C PHE A 242 -9.13 -5.92 -18.06
N ASN A 243 -9.69 -7.10 -18.35
CA ASN A 243 -9.12 -8.18 -19.19
C ASN A 243 -7.93 -8.96 -18.58
N VAL A 244 -7.64 -8.75 -17.30
CA VAL A 244 -6.65 -9.48 -16.52
C VAL A 244 -7.35 -10.67 -15.83
N PRO A 245 -6.84 -11.91 -15.97
CA PRO A 245 -7.41 -13.06 -15.25
C PRO A 245 -7.09 -12.92 -13.76
N VAL A 246 -8.12 -12.79 -12.93
CA VAL A 246 -8.02 -12.66 -11.47
C VAL A 246 -8.89 -13.72 -10.80
N GLY A 247 -8.53 -14.13 -9.58
CA GLY A 247 -9.35 -15.08 -8.83
C GLY A 247 -10.48 -14.43 -8.03
N HIS A 248 -11.29 -15.27 -7.39
CA HIS A 248 -12.38 -14.92 -6.48
C HIS A 248 -12.03 -13.78 -5.52
N ARG A 249 -10.83 -13.86 -4.92
CA ARG A 249 -10.34 -12.97 -3.86
C ARG A 249 -10.33 -11.50 -4.27
N TYR A 250 -9.99 -11.22 -5.53
CA TYR A 250 -9.91 -9.86 -6.05
C TYR A 250 -11.20 -9.07 -5.82
N PHE A 251 -12.35 -9.68 -6.14
CA PHE A 251 -13.66 -9.05 -6.01
C PHE A 251 -14.26 -9.20 -4.61
N THR A 252 -13.95 -10.24 -3.82
CA THR A 252 -14.41 -10.32 -2.42
C THR A 252 -13.78 -9.22 -1.58
N ASP A 253 -12.48 -9.02 -1.71
CA ASP A 253 -11.72 -8.06 -0.91
C ASP A 253 -12.12 -6.62 -1.29
N ALA A 254 -12.42 -6.37 -2.58
CA ALA A 254 -12.93 -5.09 -3.05
C ALA A 254 -14.38 -4.80 -2.61
N MET A 255 -15.29 -5.78 -2.63
CA MET A 255 -16.73 -5.55 -2.45
C MET A 255 -17.11 -4.94 -1.09
N TYR A 256 -16.35 -5.24 -0.03
CA TYR A 256 -16.61 -4.71 1.32
C TYR A 256 -15.88 -3.38 1.61
N MET A 257 -15.00 -2.91 0.71
CA MET A 257 -14.20 -1.71 0.94
C MET A 257 -14.93 -0.42 0.57
N ASP A 258 -14.95 0.58 1.45
CA ASP A 258 -15.26 1.96 1.05
C ASP A 258 -13.93 2.71 0.87
N ALA A 259 -13.45 2.78 -0.37
CA ALA A 259 -12.16 3.41 -0.68
C ALA A 259 -12.11 4.88 -0.23
N TYR A 260 -13.22 5.61 -0.31
CA TYR A 260 -13.28 7.03 0.01
C TYR A 260 -13.34 7.28 1.51
N GLU A 261 -14.10 6.48 2.27
CA GLU A 261 -14.11 6.57 3.73
C GLU A 261 -12.80 6.05 4.34
N SER A 262 -12.17 5.00 3.79
CA SER A 262 -10.85 4.52 4.24
C SER A 262 -9.77 5.61 4.14
N ILE A 263 -9.70 6.33 3.02
CA ILE A 263 -8.67 7.37 2.80
C ILE A 263 -9.02 8.75 3.37
N ARG A 264 -10.22 8.91 3.95
CA ARG A 264 -10.77 10.20 4.40
C ARG A 264 -9.92 10.93 5.46
N GLY A 265 -9.12 10.18 6.21
CA GLY A 265 -8.30 10.70 7.31
C GLY A 265 -6.99 11.39 6.90
N TYR A 266 -6.63 11.36 5.61
CA TYR A 266 -5.31 11.76 5.09
C TYR A 266 -5.37 13.06 4.26
#